data_AF-A0A259L0H0-F1
#
_entry.id   AF-A0A259L0H0-F1
#
_cell.length_a   1.000
_cell.length_b   1.000
_cell.length_c   1.000
_cell.angle_alpha   90.00
_cell.angle_beta   90.00
_cell.angle_gamma   90.00
#
_symmetry.space_group_name_H-M   'P 1'
#
loop_
_entity.id
_entity.type
_entity.pdbx_description
1 polymer ?
#
loop_
_entity_poly.entity_id
_entity_poly.type
_entity_poly.pdbx_seq_one_letter_code
_entity_poly.pdbx_strand_id
1 'polypeptide(L)'
;MSDFAFLGWDVGGAHLKRAAFDESGRLRAVGMAPCALWRGMDQLDAALAALDPLPHRPSAVTMTGELVDLWPDRPTGVTALAAALGARLGPGCRIYAGPDGLVPASAASAHVEGIASANWHATAAALATELPCGVLVDIGSTTTDLIPFSGGAVAARGFSDAERLASSELVYGGVARTPVMALSPALPFAGGFVPLMAEHFATTADIYRLTGDLPEHGDLHPAADGGPKTLDASARRLLRM
;
A
#
# COMPACT_ATOMS: atom_id res chain seq x y z
N MET A 1 -9.04 24.24 -17.45
CA MET A 1 -9.64 23.44 -16.35
C MET A 1 -9.24 22.00 -16.60
N SER A 2 -8.76 21.29 -15.58
CA SER A 2 -8.31 19.89 -15.73
C SER A 2 -9.45 19.02 -16.25
N ASP A 3 -9.19 18.32 -17.35
CA ASP A 3 -10.16 17.52 -18.12
C ASP A 3 -10.33 16.12 -17.50
N PHE A 4 -10.48 16.06 -16.17
CA PHE A 4 -10.64 14.81 -15.43
C PHE A 4 -12.11 14.48 -15.26
N ALA A 5 -12.51 13.28 -15.69
CA ALA A 5 -13.86 12.76 -15.57
C ALA A 5 -14.02 11.86 -14.34
N PHE A 6 -13.00 11.06 -14.00
CA PHE A 6 -13.02 10.11 -12.88
C PHE A 6 -11.72 10.18 -12.09
N LEU A 7 -11.82 9.96 -10.78
CA LEU A 7 -10.67 9.86 -9.87
C LEU A 7 -10.65 8.51 -9.17
N GLY A 8 -9.45 7.93 -9.05
CA GLY A 8 -9.16 6.80 -8.18
C GLY A 8 -8.28 7.26 -7.02
N TRP A 9 -8.58 6.79 -5.81
CA TRP A 9 -7.81 7.12 -4.60
C TRP A 9 -7.39 5.84 -3.88
N ASP A 10 -6.12 5.76 -3.51
CA ASP A 10 -5.59 4.74 -2.59
C ASP A 10 -5.15 5.44 -1.31
N VAL A 11 -5.96 5.28 -0.26
CA VAL A 11 -5.79 5.96 1.03
C VAL A 11 -5.01 5.04 1.96
N GLY A 12 -3.69 5.18 1.94
CA GLY A 12 -2.79 4.45 2.83
C GLY A 12 -2.54 5.16 4.16
N GLY A 13 -1.94 4.43 5.10
CA GLY A 13 -1.58 4.99 6.41
C GLY A 13 -0.45 6.02 6.37
N ALA A 14 0.41 5.98 5.35
CA ALA A 14 1.58 6.86 5.20
C ALA A 14 1.53 7.77 3.98
N HIS A 15 0.79 7.39 2.95
CA HIS A 15 0.69 8.14 1.70
C HIS A 15 -0.74 8.05 1.17
N LEU A 16 -1.17 9.15 0.55
CA LEU A 16 -2.36 9.19 -0.29
C LEU A 16 -1.91 9.16 -1.75
N LYS A 17 -2.54 8.31 -2.56
CA LYS A 17 -2.30 8.27 -4.01
C LYS A 17 -3.58 8.62 -4.76
N ARG A 18 -3.44 9.29 -5.90
CA ARG A 18 -4.52 9.65 -6.81
C ARG A 18 -4.18 9.20 -8.23
N ALA A 19 -5.14 8.61 -8.93
CA ALA A 19 -5.14 8.45 -10.37
C ALA A 19 -6.30 9.26 -10.96
N ALA A 20 -6.07 10.00 -12.04
CA ALA A 20 -7.07 10.83 -12.70
C ALA A 20 -7.23 10.40 -14.15
N PHE A 21 -8.48 10.20 -14.58
CA PHE A 21 -8.84 9.66 -15.89
C PHE A 21 -9.70 10.66 -16.67
N ASP A 22 -9.60 10.64 -18.00
CA ASP A 22 -10.52 11.37 -18.88
C ASP A 22 -11.82 10.59 -19.14
N GLU A 23 -12.75 11.18 -19.90
CA GLU A 23 -14.07 10.58 -20.20
C GLU A 23 -13.97 9.25 -20.94
N SER A 24 -12.86 9.00 -21.66
CA SER A 24 -12.62 7.72 -22.35
C SER A 24 -12.10 6.63 -21.42
N GLY A 25 -11.88 6.93 -20.13
CA GLY A 25 -11.27 6.03 -19.16
C GLY A 25 -9.74 5.98 -19.24
N ARG A 26 -9.10 6.88 -20.00
CA ARG A 26 -7.64 6.89 -20.14
C ARG A 26 -6.98 7.61 -18.98
N LEU A 27 -5.95 7.02 -18.40
CA LEU A 27 -5.15 7.62 -17.33
C LEU A 27 -4.45 8.89 -17.85
N ARG A 28 -4.63 10.01 -17.14
CA ARG A 28 -4.08 11.33 -17.49
C ARG A 28 -3.07 11.85 -16.50
N ALA A 29 -3.24 11.53 -15.22
CA ALA A 29 -2.31 11.93 -14.18
C ALA A 29 -2.31 10.92 -13.04
N VAL A 30 -1.14 10.75 -12.42
CA VAL A 30 -0.99 10.11 -11.13
C VAL A 30 -0.31 11.09 -10.18
N GLY A 31 -0.66 11.01 -8.89
CA GLY A 31 -0.06 11.84 -7.86
C GLY A 31 0.02 11.08 -6.55
N MET A 32 1.00 11.44 -5.74
CA MET A 32 1.18 10.89 -4.40
C MET A 32 1.57 12.01 -3.45
N ALA A 33 0.97 12.02 -2.26
CA ALA A 33 1.29 12.95 -1.20
C ALA A 33 1.56 12.20 0.11
N PRO A 34 2.51 12.67 0.94
CA PRO A 34 2.65 12.19 2.31
C PRO A 34 1.33 12.37 3.07
N CYS A 35 0.91 11.33 3.78
CA CYS A 35 -0.31 11.31 4.58
C CYS A 35 -0.04 10.43 5.80
N ALA A 36 0.66 10.98 6.80
CA ALA A 36 0.98 10.29 8.05
C ALA A 36 -0.29 10.17 8.93
N LEU A 37 -1.28 9.39 8.49
CA LEU A 37 -2.64 9.38 9.00
C LEU A 37 -2.72 9.04 10.49
N TRP A 38 -1.75 8.28 11.02
CA TRP A 38 -1.61 7.99 12.45
C TRP A 38 -1.44 9.25 13.33
N ARG A 39 -1.11 10.41 12.75
CA ARG A 39 -1.00 11.68 13.47
C ARG A 39 -2.30 12.47 13.54
N GLY A 40 -3.29 12.12 12.71
CA GLY A 40 -4.58 12.81 12.69
C GLY A 40 -5.17 12.98 11.29
N MET A 41 -6.46 13.34 11.24
CA MET A 41 -7.22 13.56 10.02
C MET A 41 -6.80 14.83 9.26
N ASP A 42 -6.15 15.78 9.93
CA ASP A 42 -5.53 16.95 9.32
C ASP A 42 -4.46 16.57 8.28
N GLN A 43 -3.80 15.41 8.47
CA GLN A 43 -2.85 14.88 7.49
C GLN A 43 -3.54 14.42 6.21
N LEU A 44 -4.74 13.84 6.32
CA LEU A 44 -5.56 13.50 5.16
C LEU A 44 -6.01 14.77 4.42
N ASP A 45 -6.40 15.81 5.15
CA ASP A 45 -6.79 17.10 4.58
C ASP A 45 -5.65 17.74 3.79
N ALA A 46 -4.44 17.77 4.37
CA ALA A 46 -3.26 18.28 3.70
C ALA A 46 -2.91 17.48 2.44
N ALA A 47 -2.98 16.15 2.51
CA ALA A 47 -2.68 15.27 1.39
C ALA A 47 -3.70 15.42 0.25
N LEU A 48 -4.99 15.51 0.57
CA LEU A 48 -6.05 15.76 -0.42
C LEU A 48 -5.87 17.13 -1.08
N ALA A 49 -5.58 18.18 -0.32
CA ALA A 49 -5.33 19.50 -0.85
C ALA A 49 -4.13 19.53 -1.81
N ALA A 50 -3.04 18.83 -1.46
CA ALA A 50 -1.86 18.69 -2.31
C ALA A 50 -2.15 17.95 -3.63
N LEU A 51 -3.14 17.05 -3.63
CA LEU A 51 -3.52 16.25 -4.78
C LEU A 51 -4.76 16.77 -5.52
N ASP A 52 -5.31 17.94 -5.18
CA ASP A 52 -6.50 18.52 -5.81
C ASP A 52 -7.72 17.54 -5.82
N PRO A 53 -8.59 17.59 -4.79
CA PRO A 53 -9.55 16.52 -4.53
C PRO A 53 -10.78 16.53 -5.45
N LEU A 54 -11.05 17.65 -6.14
CA LEU A 54 -12.17 17.83 -7.08
C LEU A 54 -13.49 17.16 -6.60
N PRO A 55 -14.11 17.65 -5.50
CA PRO A 55 -15.17 16.98 -4.70
C PRO A 55 -16.50 16.71 -5.43
N HIS A 56 -16.60 17.04 -6.71
CA HIS A 56 -17.79 16.77 -7.52
C HIS A 56 -17.50 15.82 -8.68
N ARG A 57 -16.28 15.28 -8.74
CA ARG A 57 -15.90 14.25 -9.70
C ARG A 57 -16.14 12.87 -9.10
N PRO A 58 -16.78 11.95 -9.85
CA PRO A 58 -16.88 10.55 -9.46
C PRO A 58 -15.52 10.02 -8.98
N SER A 59 -15.52 9.45 -7.77
CA SER A 59 -14.31 9.01 -7.10
C SER A 59 -14.48 7.58 -6.60
N ALA A 60 -13.58 6.69 -6.97
CA ALA A 60 -13.47 5.35 -6.40
C ALA A 60 -12.30 5.32 -5.41
N VAL A 61 -12.51 4.73 -4.23
CA VAL A 61 -11.53 4.75 -3.15
C VAL A 61 -11.26 3.34 -2.62
N THR A 62 -9.99 2.97 -2.54
CA THR A 62 -9.50 1.87 -1.71
C THR A 62 -8.83 2.45 -0.46
N MET A 63 -8.80 1.69 0.63
CA MET A 63 -8.11 2.10 1.85
C MET A 63 -7.31 0.96 2.48
N THR A 64 -6.16 1.35 3.04
CA THR A 64 -5.37 0.59 4.04
C THR A 64 -5.04 1.46 5.26
N GLY A 65 -5.38 2.76 5.20
CA GLY A 65 -5.11 3.73 6.25
C GLY A 65 -5.94 3.50 7.51
N GLU A 66 -7.05 2.77 7.44
CA GLU A 66 -7.90 2.43 8.60
C GLU A 66 -7.17 1.64 9.71
N LEU A 67 -5.98 1.10 9.41
CA LEU A 67 -5.16 0.32 10.34
C LEU A 67 -4.19 1.14 11.19
N VAL A 68 -4.12 2.45 10.98
CA VAL A 68 -3.25 3.29 11.80
C VAL A 68 -3.78 3.41 13.23
N ASP A 69 -2.89 3.72 14.17
CA ASP A 69 -3.19 3.88 15.61
C ASP A 69 -4.09 5.09 15.96
N LEU A 70 -4.83 5.62 14.98
CA LEU A 70 -5.80 6.71 15.18
C LEU A 70 -7.15 6.18 15.72
N TRP A 71 -7.44 4.89 15.52
CA TRP A 71 -8.71 4.28 15.91
C TRP A 71 -8.50 3.07 16.83
N PRO A 72 -9.46 2.79 17.73
CA PRO A 72 -9.35 1.67 18.67
C PRO A 72 -9.48 0.31 17.99
N ASP A 73 -10.17 0.26 16.84
CA ASP A 73 -10.38 -0.95 16.07
C ASP A 73 -10.60 -0.65 14.58
N ARG A 74 -10.40 -1.68 13.76
CA ARG A 74 -10.52 -1.63 12.30
C ARG A 74 -11.92 -1.22 11.82
N PRO A 75 -13.05 -1.73 12.37
CA PRO A 75 -14.39 -1.27 11.99
C PRO A 75 -14.63 0.23 12.20
N THR A 76 -14.15 0.75 13.34
CA THR A 76 -14.22 2.19 13.64
C THR A 76 -13.40 2.98 12.63
N GLY A 77 -12.19 2.51 12.30
CA GLY A 77 -11.34 3.13 11.29
C GLY A 77 -11.98 3.18 9.91
N VAL A 78 -12.51 2.06 9.42
CA VAL A 78 -13.21 1.99 8.12
C VAL A 78 -14.36 2.99 8.07
N THR A 79 -15.23 2.96 9.08
CA THR A 79 -16.45 3.78 9.11
C THR A 79 -16.09 5.26 9.17
N ALA A 80 -15.16 5.65 10.04
CA ALA A 80 -14.74 7.03 10.20
C ALA A 80 -14.03 7.55 8.94
N LEU A 81 -13.12 6.76 8.36
CA LEU A 81 -12.38 7.16 7.16
C LEU A 81 -13.29 7.26 5.94
N ALA A 82 -14.20 6.30 5.73
CA ALA A 82 -15.18 6.35 4.65
C ALA A 82 -16.10 7.58 4.77
N ALA A 83 -16.62 7.87 5.96
CA ALA A 83 -17.43 9.06 6.19
C ALA A 83 -16.65 10.36 5.92
N ALA A 84 -15.41 10.43 6.37
CA ALA A 84 -14.52 11.57 6.14
C ALA A 84 -14.25 11.78 4.64
N LEU A 85 -14.00 10.71 3.89
CA LEU A 85 -13.80 10.75 2.44
C LEU A 85 -15.07 11.14 1.69
N GLY A 86 -16.23 10.60 2.09
CA GLY A 86 -17.52 10.98 1.52
C GLY A 86 -17.82 12.47 1.69
N ALA A 87 -17.50 13.05 2.84
CA ALA A 87 -17.64 14.49 3.08
C ALA A 87 -16.70 15.34 2.22
N ARG A 88 -15.48 14.85 1.95
CA ARG A 88 -14.40 15.58 1.24
C ARG A 88 -14.42 15.41 -0.28
N LEU A 89 -14.86 14.25 -0.77
CA LEU A 89 -14.92 13.89 -2.19
C LEU A 89 -16.34 13.98 -2.77
N GLY A 90 -17.33 14.26 -1.91
CA GLY A 90 -18.71 14.50 -2.29
C GLY A 90 -19.53 13.24 -2.65
N PRO A 91 -20.75 13.42 -3.18
CA PRO A 91 -21.74 12.33 -3.33
C PRO A 91 -21.35 11.26 -4.36
N GLY A 92 -20.43 11.58 -5.26
CA GLY A 92 -19.85 10.65 -6.25
C GLY A 92 -18.78 9.72 -5.66
N CYS A 93 -18.43 9.87 -4.38
CA CYS A 93 -17.49 9.01 -3.69
C CYS A 93 -18.07 7.60 -3.50
N ARG A 94 -17.29 6.60 -3.91
CA ARG A 94 -17.57 5.18 -3.75
C ARG A 94 -16.37 4.49 -3.13
N ILE A 95 -16.60 3.63 -2.16
CA ILE A 95 -15.59 2.86 -1.47
C ILE A 95 -15.58 1.45 -2.04
N TYR A 96 -14.40 0.93 -2.33
CA TYR A 96 -14.23 -0.43 -2.78
C TYR A 96 -14.37 -1.40 -1.60
N ALA A 97 -15.32 -2.32 -1.71
CA ALA A 97 -15.69 -3.31 -0.71
C ALA A 97 -15.38 -4.74 -1.20
N GLY A 98 -14.26 -4.91 -1.90
CA GLY A 98 -13.80 -6.23 -2.34
C GLY A 98 -14.79 -6.87 -3.32
N PRO A 99 -15.26 -8.11 -3.07
CA PRO A 99 -16.23 -8.82 -3.92
C PRO A 99 -17.57 -8.09 -4.07
N ASP A 100 -17.96 -7.26 -3.10
CA ASP A 100 -19.20 -6.47 -3.16
C ASP A 100 -19.10 -5.25 -4.10
N GLY A 101 -17.90 -4.99 -4.64
CA GLY A 101 -17.65 -3.91 -5.58
C GLY A 101 -17.62 -2.52 -4.94
N LEU A 102 -18.15 -1.52 -5.64
CA LEU A 102 -18.12 -0.12 -5.21
C LEU A 102 -19.41 0.26 -4.47
N VAL A 103 -19.31 0.56 -3.17
CA VAL A 103 -20.43 0.95 -2.31
C VAL A 103 -20.40 2.44 -1.97
N PRO A 104 -21.54 3.09 -1.68
CA PRO A 104 -21.55 4.45 -1.15
C PRO A 104 -20.79 4.53 0.18
N ALA A 105 -20.10 5.66 0.44
CA ALA A 105 -19.40 5.88 1.71
C ALA A 105 -20.30 5.72 2.95
N SER A 106 -21.59 6.05 2.84
CA SER A 106 -22.58 5.88 3.91
C SER A 106 -22.91 4.42 4.24
N ALA A 107 -22.57 3.48 3.36
CA ALA A 107 -22.80 2.05 3.56
C ALA A 107 -21.58 1.32 4.18
N ALA A 108 -20.47 2.02 4.42
CA ALA A 108 -19.20 1.40 4.80
C ALA A 108 -19.28 0.51 6.05
N SER A 109 -20.11 0.89 7.03
CA SER A 109 -20.28 0.10 8.27
C SER A 109 -20.87 -1.30 8.03
N ALA A 110 -21.60 -1.50 6.92
CA ALA A 110 -22.16 -2.80 6.56
C ALA A 110 -21.18 -3.69 5.77
N HIS A 111 -20.08 -3.12 5.28
CA HIS A 111 -19.10 -3.79 4.41
C HIS A 111 -17.67 -3.72 4.97
N VAL A 112 -17.52 -3.59 6.30
CA VAL A 112 -16.22 -3.39 6.95
C VAL A 112 -15.20 -4.45 6.53
N GLU A 113 -15.60 -5.73 6.53
CA GLU A 113 -14.72 -6.84 6.19
C GLU A 113 -14.24 -6.77 4.74
N GLY A 114 -15.12 -6.39 3.80
CA GLY A 114 -14.78 -6.26 2.39
C GLY A 114 -14.01 -4.98 2.04
N ILE A 115 -14.10 -3.94 2.87
CA ILE A 115 -13.40 -2.66 2.64
C ILE A 115 -11.98 -2.68 3.21
N ALA A 116 -11.80 -3.27 4.39
CA ALA A 116 -10.54 -3.17 5.11
C ALA A 116 -9.40 -3.88 4.35
N SER A 117 -8.28 -3.18 4.17
CA SER A 117 -7.12 -3.61 3.40
C SER A 117 -7.42 -4.09 1.97
N ALA A 118 -8.49 -3.62 1.31
CA ALA A 118 -8.93 -4.21 0.02
C ALA A 118 -8.14 -3.73 -1.23
N ASN A 119 -7.05 -2.97 -1.07
CA ASN A 119 -6.26 -2.42 -2.18
C ASN A 119 -5.61 -3.52 -3.04
N TRP A 120 -5.09 -4.60 -2.45
CA TRP A 120 -4.54 -5.75 -3.18
C TRP A 120 -5.61 -6.43 -4.04
N HIS A 121 -6.83 -6.56 -3.50
CA HIS A 121 -7.95 -7.20 -4.19
C HIS A 121 -8.41 -6.36 -5.38
N ALA A 122 -8.45 -5.03 -5.24
CA ALA A 122 -8.83 -4.13 -6.32
C ALA A 122 -7.91 -4.30 -7.55
N THR A 123 -6.59 -4.35 -7.34
CA THR A 123 -5.61 -4.56 -8.41
C THR A 123 -5.78 -5.93 -9.07
N ALA A 124 -5.93 -7.00 -8.28
CA ALA A 124 -6.10 -8.35 -8.81
C ALA A 124 -7.44 -8.51 -9.56
N ALA A 125 -8.53 -7.90 -9.06
CA ALA A 125 -9.83 -7.92 -9.71
C ALA A 125 -9.81 -7.17 -11.05
N ALA A 126 -9.12 -6.04 -11.13
CA ALA A 126 -8.92 -5.32 -12.40
C ALA A 126 -8.09 -6.14 -13.40
N LEU A 127 -7.04 -6.84 -12.95
CA LEU A 127 -6.27 -7.72 -13.84
C LEU A 127 -7.11 -8.90 -14.33
N ALA A 128 -8.00 -9.43 -13.50
CA ALA A 128 -8.87 -10.54 -13.86
C ALA A 128 -9.88 -10.18 -14.98
N THR A 129 -10.24 -8.90 -15.14
CA THR A 129 -11.09 -8.47 -16.26
C THR A 129 -10.33 -8.36 -17.58
N GLU A 130 -9.02 -8.12 -17.52
CA GLU A 130 -8.16 -7.90 -18.70
C GLU A 130 -7.45 -9.18 -19.17
N LEU A 131 -7.20 -10.12 -18.26
CA LEU A 131 -6.39 -11.32 -18.51
C LEU A 131 -7.16 -12.58 -18.08
N PRO A 132 -7.08 -13.69 -18.85
CA PRO A 132 -7.85 -14.90 -18.58
C PRO A 132 -7.46 -15.59 -17.26
N CYS A 133 -6.17 -15.56 -16.91
CA CYS A 133 -5.64 -16.03 -15.65
C CYS A 133 -4.21 -15.51 -15.41
N GLY A 134 -3.74 -15.58 -14.17
CA GLY A 134 -2.39 -15.18 -13.78
C GLY A 134 -2.20 -15.09 -12.28
N VAL A 135 -1.05 -14.53 -11.88
CA VAL A 135 -0.75 -14.18 -10.50
C VAL A 135 -0.26 -12.74 -10.48
N LEU A 136 -0.96 -11.88 -9.75
CA LEU A 136 -0.45 -10.55 -9.40
C LEU A 136 0.71 -10.73 -8.44
N VAL A 137 1.85 -10.11 -8.75
CA VAL A 137 3.00 -9.97 -7.86
C VAL A 137 3.18 -8.47 -7.60
N ASP A 138 2.67 -7.99 -6.47
CA ASP A 138 2.81 -6.60 -6.05
C ASP A 138 3.78 -6.50 -4.89
N ILE A 139 4.95 -5.91 -5.13
CA ILE A 139 6.01 -5.78 -4.13
C ILE A 139 6.07 -4.32 -3.67
N GLY A 140 5.48 -4.07 -2.51
CA GLY A 140 5.57 -2.80 -1.83
C GLY A 140 6.89 -2.62 -1.08
N SER A 141 7.01 -1.51 -0.35
CA SER A 141 8.18 -1.24 0.49
C SER A 141 8.36 -2.26 1.61
N THR A 142 7.30 -2.97 2.02
CA THR A 142 7.27 -3.80 3.24
C THR A 142 6.71 -5.18 3.01
N THR A 143 5.74 -5.31 2.10
CA THR A 143 5.01 -6.54 1.85
C THR A 143 5.08 -6.90 0.37
N THR A 144 4.89 -8.19 0.09
CA THR A 144 4.70 -8.73 -1.24
C THR A 144 3.36 -9.46 -1.27
N ASP A 145 2.48 -9.05 -2.19
CA ASP A 145 1.19 -9.69 -2.42
C ASP A 145 1.32 -10.64 -3.63
N LEU A 146 0.92 -11.90 -3.45
CA LEU A 146 0.95 -12.95 -4.47
C LEU A 146 -0.49 -13.45 -4.71
N ILE A 147 -1.20 -12.79 -5.62
CA ILE A 147 -2.66 -12.96 -5.72
C ILE A 147 -3.02 -13.67 -7.04
N PRO A 148 -3.40 -14.95 -6.99
CA PRO A 148 -3.88 -15.64 -8.17
C PRO A 148 -5.24 -15.10 -8.62
N PHE A 149 -5.45 -15.08 -9.93
CA PHE A 149 -6.74 -14.76 -10.55
C PHE A 149 -6.97 -15.65 -11.77
N SER A 150 -8.22 -15.96 -12.06
CA SER A 150 -8.62 -16.81 -13.18
C SER A 150 -10.10 -16.66 -13.49
N GLY A 151 -10.47 -16.80 -14.77
CA GLY A 151 -11.87 -16.85 -15.18
C GLY A 151 -12.66 -15.58 -14.87
N GLY A 152 -12.01 -14.41 -14.93
CA GLY A 152 -12.67 -13.13 -14.64
C GLY A 152 -12.74 -12.75 -13.16
N ALA A 153 -12.16 -13.55 -12.26
CA ALA A 153 -12.25 -13.31 -10.82
C ALA A 153 -10.91 -13.53 -10.08
N VAL A 154 -10.80 -12.92 -8.90
CA VAL A 154 -9.72 -13.20 -7.95
C VAL A 154 -9.89 -14.62 -7.41
N ALA A 155 -8.81 -15.38 -7.36
CA ALA A 155 -8.78 -16.79 -6.95
C ALA A 155 -7.96 -17.00 -5.66
N ALA A 156 -7.85 -15.97 -4.82
CA ALA A 156 -7.15 -16.02 -3.54
C ALA A 156 -7.81 -17.01 -2.57
N ARG A 157 -7.01 -17.68 -1.74
CA ARG A 157 -7.50 -18.58 -0.68
C ARG A 157 -7.90 -17.82 0.58
N GLY A 158 -7.23 -16.71 0.86
CA GLY A 158 -7.53 -15.84 2.00
C GLY A 158 -8.00 -14.45 1.54
N PHE A 159 -8.85 -13.83 2.36
CA PHE A 159 -9.25 -12.44 2.14
C PHE A 159 -8.59 -11.50 3.16
N SER A 160 -8.65 -11.86 4.44
CA SER A 160 -7.99 -11.09 5.48
C SER A 160 -6.47 -11.21 5.41
N ASP A 161 -5.75 -10.22 5.96
CA ASP A 161 -4.28 -10.27 6.06
C ASP A 161 -3.80 -11.56 6.79
N ALA A 162 -4.54 -12.01 7.80
CA ALA A 162 -4.23 -13.24 8.55
C ALA A 162 -4.35 -14.50 7.69
N GLU A 163 -5.44 -14.63 6.92
CA GLU A 163 -5.64 -15.76 6.01
C GLU A 163 -4.60 -15.74 4.87
N ARG A 164 -4.31 -14.57 4.32
CA ARG A 164 -3.33 -14.38 3.25
C ARG A 164 -1.91 -14.68 3.73
N LEU A 165 -1.58 -14.37 4.98
CA LEU A 165 -0.33 -14.79 5.61
C LEU A 165 -0.27 -16.32 5.75
N ALA A 166 -1.34 -16.94 6.25
CA ALA A 166 -1.41 -18.40 6.40
C ALA A 166 -1.34 -19.14 5.05
N SER A 167 -1.83 -18.52 3.98
CA SER A 167 -1.78 -19.07 2.62
C SER A 167 -0.49 -18.71 1.86
N SER A 168 0.35 -17.79 2.37
CA SER A 168 1.48 -17.21 1.63
C SER A 168 1.08 -16.36 0.40
N GLU A 169 -0.14 -15.83 0.39
CA GLU A 169 -0.62 -14.81 -0.57
C GLU A 169 -0.28 -13.38 -0.11
N LEU A 170 0.20 -13.24 1.14
CA LEU A 170 0.83 -12.06 1.70
C LEU A 170 2.15 -12.48 2.36
N VAL A 171 3.27 -11.93 1.90
CA VAL A 171 4.61 -12.15 2.46
C VAL A 171 5.12 -10.84 3.06
N TYR A 172 5.57 -10.86 4.32
CA TYR A 172 6.14 -9.68 5.00
C TYR A 172 7.60 -9.42 4.59
N GLY A 173 7.81 -9.22 3.29
CA GLY A 173 9.07 -8.84 2.68
C GLY A 173 8.82 -7.86 1.54
N GLY A 174 9.57 -6.76 1.50
CA GLY A 174 9.42 -5.72 0.48
C GLY A 174 10.75 -5.07 0.10
N VAL A 175 10.67 -4.11 -0.80
CA VAL A 175 11.86 -3.53 -1.48
C VAL A 175 12.68 -2.57 -0.62
N ALA A 176 12.16 -2.06 0.51
CA ALA A 176 12.86 -0.98 1.21
C ALA A 176 12.91 -1.11 2.74
N ARG A 177 11.84 -1.58 3.38
CA ARG A 177 11.63 -1.41 4.82
C ARG A 177 11.80 -2.70 5.63
N THR A 178 11.96 -3.85 4.98
CA THR A 178 12.08 -5.11 5.72
C THR A 178 13.41 -5.12 6.48
N PRO A 179 13.40 -5.24 7.82
CA PRO A 179 14.63 -5.35 8.59
C PRO A 179 15.40 -6.60 8.16
N VAL A 180 16.72 -6.46 7.95
CA VAL A 180 17.54 -7.59 7.43
C VAL A 180 17.52 -8.79 8.38
N MET A 181 17.47 -8.55 9.70
CA MET A 181 17.32 -9.60 10.72
C MET A 181 16.07 -10.48 10.56
N ALA A 182 15.03 -10.00 9.85
CA ALA A 182 13.81 -10.75 9.60
C ALA A 182 13.90 -11.70 8.39
N LEU A 183 14.94 -11.56 7.55
CA LEU A 183 15.08 -12.35 6.33
C LEU A 183 15.63 -13.76 6.59
N SER A 184 16.56 -13.88 7.53
CA SER A 184 17.21 -15.14 7.86
C SER A 184 17.81 -15.09 9.26
N PRO A 185 17.83 -16.19 10.05
CA PRO A 185 18.52 -16.23 11.33
C PRO A 185 20.05 -16.19 11.21
N ALA A 186 20.62 -16.59 10.06
CA ALA A 186 22.06 -16.60 9.81
C ALA A 186 22.39 -16.46 8.31
N LEU A 187 23.58 -15.95 7.99
CA LEU A 187 24.07 -15.77 6.62
C LEU A 187 25.49 -16.32 6.45
N PRO A 188 25.87 -16.76 5.22
CA PRO A 188 27.24 -17.13 4.93
C PRO A 188 28.15 -15.89 4.92
N PHE A 189 29.16 -15.87 5.79
CA PHE A 189 30.16 -14.81 5.87
C PHE A 189 31.54 -15.39 6.20
N ALA A 190 32.57 -14.99 5.45
CA ALA A 190 33.96 -15.44 5.61
C ALA A 190 34.13 -16.98 5.73
N GLY A 191 33.32 -17.75 5.00
CA GLY A 191 33.41 -19.23 4.97
C GLY A 191 32.63 -19.96 6.06
N GLY A 192 31.89 -19.26 6.93
CA GLY A 192 31.01 -19.85 7.94
C GLY A 192 29.60 -19.27 7.91
N PHE A 193 28.65 -19.91 8.60
CA PHE A 193 27.34 -19.31 8.87
C PHE A 193 27.41 -18.47 10.15
N VAL A 194 27.11 -17.19 10.04
CA VAL A 194 27.13 -16.22 11.14
C VAL A 194 25.70 -15.81 11.47
N PRO A 195 25.25 -15.90 12.74
CA PRO A 195 23.95 -15.39 13.15
C PRO A 195 23.85 -13.88 12.97
N LEU A 196 22.69 -13.39 12.57
CA LEU A 196 22.45 -11.95 12.48
C LEU A 196 22.21 -11.32 13.86
N MET A 197 22.69 -10.09 14.05
CA MET A 197 22.30 -9.29 15.22
C MET A 197 20.80 -9.00 15.17
N ALA A 198 20.12 -9.16 16.32
CA ALA A 198 18.70 -8.86 16.50
C ALA A 198 18.45 -7.36 16.72
N GLU A 199 19.14 -6.51 15.95
CA GLU A 199 19.09 -5.06 16.04
C GLU A 199 18.73 -4.46 14.66
N HIS A 200 18.00 -3.35 14.67
CA HIS A 200 17.55 -2.71 13.43
C HIS A 200 18.65 -1.82 12.82
N PHE A 201 19.75 -2.42 12.35
CA PHE A 201 20.85 -1.68 11.72
C PHE A 201 20.69 -1.47 10.21
N ALA A 202 20.02 -2.38 9.52
CA ALA A 202 19.88 -2.35 8.07
C ALA A 202 18.50 -2.86 7.62
N THR A 203 18.07 -2.41 6.43
CA THR A 203 16.86 -2.88 5.77
C THR A 203 17.13 -3.42 4.36
N THR A 204 16.12 -4.00 3.72
CA THR A 204 16.18 -4.43 2.32
C THR A 204 16.57 -3.31 1.34
N ALA A 205 16.32 -2.04 1.66
CA ALA A 205 16.84 -0.92 0.87
C ALA A 205 18.37 -0.92 0.78
N ASP A 206 19.08 -1.30 1.85
CA ASP A 206 20.53 -1.37 1.85
C ASP A 206 21.05 -2.51 0.96
N ILE A 207 20.35 -3.65 0.96
CA ILE A 207 20.66 -4.78 0.07
C ILE A 207 20.47 -4.34 -1.38
N TYR A 208 19.27 -3.89 -1.74
CA TYR A 208 18.95 -3.57 -3.13
C TYR A 208 19.72 -2.36 -3.66
N ARG A 209 20.11 -1.41 -2.79
CA ARG A 209 21.00 -0.33 -3.20
C ARG A 209 22.38 -0.85 -3.60
N LEU A 210 22.93 -1.80 -2.85
CA LEU A 210 24.22 -2.40 -3.16
C LEU A 210 24.19 -3.32 -4.39
N THR A 211 23.10 -4.03 -4.62
CA THR A 211 22.95 -4.88 -5.82
C THR A 211 22.62 -4.06 -7.07
N GLY A 212 22.16 -2.81 -6.91
CA GLY A 212 21.73 -1.95 -8.00
C GLY A 212 20.28 -2.16 -8.41
N ASP A 213 19.52 -2.96 -7.66
CA ASP A 213 18.11 -3.28 -7.94
C ASP A 213 17.12 -2.32 -7.29
N LEU A 214 17.58 -1.40 -6.43
CA LEU A 214 16.71 -0.42 -5.78
C LEU A 214 16.37 0.71 -6.77
N PRO A 215 15.08 0.93 -7.11
CA PRO A 215 14.69 2.09 -7.91
C PRO A 215 15.04 3.39 -7.18
N GLU A 216 15.44 4.43 -7.93
CA GLU A 216 15.85 5.74 -7.37
C GLU A 216 14.80 6.34 -6.41
N HIS A 217 13.52 6.10 -6.70
CA HIS A 217 12.37 6.58 -5.92
C HIS A 217 11.80 5.52 -4.95
N GLY A 218 12.44 4.35 -4.84
CA GLY A 218 11.93 3.21 -4.06
C GLY A 218 12.16 3.31 -2.55
N ASP A 219 13.14 4.12 -2.12
CA ASP A 219 13.44 4.35 -0.71
C ASP A 219 13.04 5.77 -0.27
N LEU A 220 11.78 5.91 0.17
CA LEU A 220 11.19 7.16 0.64
C LEU A 220 11.42 7.44 2.13
N HIS A 221 11.94 6.47 2.90
CA HIS A 221 12.03 6.54 4.37
C HIS A 221 13.45 6.86 4.83
N PRO A 222 13.68 7.48 6.00
CA PRO A 222 15.03 7.62 6.52
C PRO A 222 15.75 6.26 6.60
N ALA A 223 17.07 6.26 6.38
CA ALA A 223 17.87 5.07 6.64
C ALA A 223 17.77 4.67 8.12
N ALA A 224 17.99 3.39 8.44
CA ALA A 224 17.84 2.86 9.80
C ALA A 224 18.68 3.61 10.85
N ASP A 225 19.85 4.11 10.46
CA ASP A 225 20.75 4.91 11.31
C ASP A 225 20.56 6.43 11.16
N GLY A 226 19.57 6.89 10.38
CA GLY A 226 19.37 8.29 10.02
C GLY A 226 20.47 8.88 9.13
N GLY A 227 21.43 8.07 8.68
CA GLY A 227 22.57 8.49 7.88
C GLY A 227 22.26 8.63 6.38
N PRO A 228 23.29 8.91 5.57
CA PRO A 228 23.14 9.02 4.12
C PRO A 228 22.74 7.70 3.47
N LYS A 229 22.11 7.82 2.30
CA LYS A 229 21.63 6.71 1.46
C LYS A 229 22.59 6.40 0.31
N THR A 230 23.88 6.28 0.60
CA THR A 230 24.92 5.91 -0.38
C THR A 230 25.27 4.43 -0.31
N LEU A 231 25.94 3.91 -1.34
CA LEU A 231 26.48 2.55 -1.35
C LEU A 231 27.33 2.27 -0.11
N ASP A 232 28.31 3.14 0.18
CA ASP A 232 29.19 2.96 1.36
C ASP A 232 28.44 2.98 2.68
N ALA A 233 27.40 3.82 2.80
CA ALA A 233 26.60 3.89 4.02
C ALA A 233 25.74 2.63 4.19
N SER A 234 25.16 2.11 3.11
CA SER A 234 24.44 0.84 3.11
C SER A 234 25.34 -0.34 3.46
N ALA A 235 26.55 -0.39 2.90
CA ALA A 235 27.55 -1.40 3.26
C ALA A 235 27.92 -1.34 4.74
N ARG A 236 28.12 -0.13 5.31
CA ARG A 236 28.40 0.02 6.75
C ARG A 236 27.25 -0.46 7.63
N ARG A 237 25.99 -0.20 7.25
CA ARG A 237 24.82 -0.69 7.98
C ARG A 237 24.74 -2.22 7.95
N LEU A 238 24.95 -2.83 6.77
CA LEU A 238 24.95 -4.29 6.64
C LEU A 238 26.13 -4.96 7.35
N LEU A 239 27.31 -4.34 7.40
CA LEU A 239 28.46 -4.86 8.14
C LEU A 239 28.23 -4.89 9.66
N ARG A 240 27.26 -4.13 10.18
CA ARG A 240 26.86 -4.17 11.59
C ARG A 240 25.85 -5.27 11.90
N MET A 241 25.20 -5.85 10.89
CA MET A 241 24.26 -6.97 11.04
C MET A 241 25.01 -8.26 11.36
#